data_AF-A0A5E4MT24-F1
#
_entry.id   AF-A0A5E4MT24-F1
#
_cell.length_a   1.000
_cell.length_b   1.000
_cell.length_c   1.000
_cell.angle_alpha   90.00
_cell.angle_beta   90.00
_cell.angle_gamma   90.00
#
_symmetry.space_group_name_H-M   'P 1'
#
loop_
_entity.id
_entity.type
_entity.pdbx_description
1 polymer ?
#
loop_
_entity_poly.entity_id
_entity_poly.type
_entity_poly.pdbx_seq_one_letter_code
_entity_poly.pdbx_strand_id
1 'polypeptide(L)'
;MRTLSYSFKSLTNGHGKKLANALLHHAFPKRHQLLFAYDYRGPNVQRRTYSTPSFRCQDDWEKELKRTKCFGWTLNSSNNKFQLSTNLPQFIVIGSAVIDNQLRIAMQHFRNERLPTWCWSTVNGAALSRKSDVVDPSNLTQENAMLEIVRKSHPCLARPFIMDLTKILPSPKDVSQSFIKLRELCAPESTRQFWVQDNHFYSLLEKSKWLQYVSSCLGSAFETAYKLNGNTSVVLQERDGRDLCCVVSSLAQLMIDSYFRSIVGLQTLIQKEWVVMGHQFCTRLGHINNTDSLKSPLLLLFLDCVWQLLQQFPTKFEFTETYLTTLWDTSHISIFDTFLFDCEQDRHHATNDGTNPLILRSIWNWEEQFLDRDLIQFHNPLYNASNAKDELLKVSTEISCLNIWTQCYYRFLPTLEISNGGKPLEDIAIRTIINESVKHSKSSQKVCTPPNIGSFFPFTHWRSSTSVPPSTLTISSLSLNTSDFQMETSLVEITEHL
;
A
#
# COMPACT_ATOMS: atom_id res chain seq x y z
N MET A 1 1.14 -4.44 14.04
CA MET A 1 1.14 -5.79 14.64
C MET A 1 1.79 -5.75 16.03
N ARG A 2 1.36 -4.84 16.92
CA ARG A 2 1.87 -4.79 18.30
C ARG A 2 0.81 -4.22 19.23
N THR A 3 0.78 -4.70 20.46
CA THR A 3 -0.01 -4.12 21.55
C THR A 3 0.95 -3.47 22.54
N LEU A 4 0.65 -2.23 22.95
CA LEU A 4 1.42 -1.52 23.97
C LEU A 4 0.58 -1.42 25.24
N SER A 5 1.03 -2.09 26.30
CA SER A 5 0.34 -2.13 27.60
C SER A 5 1.09 -1.28 28.61
N TYR A 6 0.39 -0.33 29.22
CA TYR A 6 0.94 0.59 30.22
C TYR A 6 0.27 0.36 31.58
N SER A 7 1.06 0.39 32.67
CA SER A 7 0.54 0.34 34.02
C SER A 7 0.54 1.74 34.65
N PHE A 8 -0.59 2.14 35.25
CA PHE A 8 -0.75 3.44 35.90
C PHE A 8 -0.67 3.38 37.43
N LYS A 9 -0.19 2.26 37.99
CA LYS A 9 -0.17 2.01 39.45
C LYS A 9 0.62 3.05 40.26
N SER A 10 1.61 3.71 39.65
CA SER A 10 2.49 4.69 40.30
C SER A 10 2.18 6.14 39.95
N LEU A 11 1.09 6.40 39.20
CA LEU A 11 0.68 7.77 38.86
C LEU A 11 -0.17 8.38 39.97
N THR A 12 -0.05 9.69 40.13
CA THR A 12 -0.98 10.49 40.94
C THR A 12 -2.42 10.31 40.44
N ASN A 13 -3.38 10.31 41.38
CA ASN A 13 -4.79 10.13 41.07
C ASN A 13 -5.25 11.07 39.95
N GLY A 14 -5.92 10.52 38.93
CA GLY A 14 -6.47 11.27 37.80
C GLY A 14 -5.55 11.42 36.57
N HIS A 15 -4.22 11.26 36.69
CA HIS A 15 -3.31 11.39 35.55
C HIS A 15 -3.49 10.30 34.49
N GLY A 16 -3.73 9.05 34.92
CA GLY A 16 -4.02 7.94 33.99
C GLY A 16 -5.29 8.20 33.15
N LYS A 17 -6.35 8.73 33.77
CA LYS A 17 -7.58 9.12 33.08
C LYS A 17 -7.33 10.24 32.06
N LYS A 18 -6.56 11.27 32.44
CA LYS A 18 -6.20 12.37 31.54
C LYS A 18 -5.43 11.88 30.32
N LEU A 19 -4.45 10.98 30.52
CA LEU A 19 -3.68 10.40 29.42
C LEU A 19 -4.56 9.55 28.51
N ALA A 20 -5.38 8.66 29.07
CA ALA A 20 -6.29 7.83 28.30
C ALA A 20 -7.27 8.67 27.46
N ASN A 21 -7.84 9.73 28.04
CA ASN A 21 -8.71 10.66 27.33
C ASN A 21 -7.98 11.41 26.21
N ALA A 22 -6.73 11.84 26.44
CA ALA A 22 -5.92 12.50 25.41
C ALA A 22 -5.63 11.55 24.23
N LEU A 23 -5.27 10.29 24.52
CA LEU A 23 -5.05 9.27 23.49
C LEU A 23 -6.34 9.00 22.70
N LEU A 24 -7.48 8.82 23.37
CA LEU A 24 -8.77 8.61 22.70
C LEU A 24 -9.17 9.79 21.82
N HIS A 25 -8.90 11.01 22.25
CA HIS A 25 -9.21 12.22 21.49
C HIS A 25 -8.36 12.37 20.23
N HIS A 26 -7.04 12.16 20.33
CA HIS A 26 -6.10 12.44 19.23
C HIS A 26 -5.82 11.24 18.31
N ALA A 27 -5.97 10.00 18.79
CA ALA A 27 -5.72 8.81 17.97
C ALA A 27 -6.88 8.47 17.02
N PHE A 28 -8.09 8.96 17.29
CA PHE A 28 -9.31 8.60 16.56
C PHE A 28 -10.08 9.84 16.08
N PRO A 29 -9.49 10.64 15.16
CA PRO A 29 -10.15 11.83 14.64
C PRO A 29 -11.47 11.47 13.94
N LYS A 30 -12.52 12.25 14.23
CA LYS A 30 -13.88 12.04 13.66
C LYS A 30 -14.10 12.74 12.31
N ARG A 31 -13.19 13.63 11.90
CA ARG A 31 -13.28 14.44 10.68
C ARG A 31 -11.92 14.59 10.03
N HIS A 32 -11.89 14.73 8.71
CA HIS A 32 -10.65 14.83 7.94
C HIS A 32 -9.78 16.03 8.36
N GLN A 33 -10.40 17.18 8.65
CA GLN A 33 -9.71 18.40 9.07
C GLN A 33 -9.03 18.28 10.44
N LEU A 34 -9.31 17.22 11.22
CA LEU A 34 -8.69 16.95 12.51
C LEU A 34 -7.45 16.05 12.39
N LEU A 35 -7.08 15.64 11.17
CA LEU A 35 -5.83 14.92 10.94
C LEU A 35 -4.63 15.84 11.16
N PHE A 36 -3.55 15.28 11.68
CA PHE A 36 -2.35 16.05 12.03
C PHE A 36 -1.70 16.77 10.84
N ALA A 37 -1.95 16.32 9.60
CA ALA A 37 -1.49 17.00 8.38
C ALA A 37 -1.92 18.48 8.31
N TYR A 38 -3.10 18.84 8.84
CA TYR A 38 -3.58 20.23 8.84
C TYR A 38 -2.83 21.12 9.83
N ASP A 39 -2.27 20.54 10.88
CA ASP A 39 -1.54 21.25 11.95
C ASP A 39 -0.01 21.17 11.77
N TYR A 40 0.48 20.30 10.88
CA TYR A 40 1.90 20.12 10.66
C TYR A 40 2.53 21.35 9.99
N ARG A 41 3.61 21.88 10.59
CA ARG A 41 4.31 23.11 10.14
C ARG A 41 5.81 22.89 9.87
N GLY A 42 6.24 21.65 9.65
CA GLY A 42 7.64 21.35 9.32
C GLY A 42 8.11 22.05 8.03
N PRO A 43 9.43 22.17 7.79
CA PRO A 43 9.94 22.68 6.51
C PRO A 43 9.44 21.82 5.35
N ASN A 44 9.07 22.44 4.22
CA ASN A 44 8.66 21.74 3.00
C ASN A 44 9.86 21.69 2.04
N VAL A 45 10.60 20.59 2.06
CA VAL A 45 11.84 20.43 1.29
C VAL A 45 11.50 19.85 -0.08
N GLN A 46 11.34 20.72 -1.08
CA GLN A 46 11.16 20.28 -2.47
C GLN A 46 12.52 20.09 -3.15
N ARG A 47 13.23 19.00 -2.86
CA ARG A 47 14.43 18.62 -3.63
C ARG A 47 14.03 17.88 -4.91
N ARG A 48 14.56 18.36 -6.05
CA ARG A 48 14.07 18.08 -7.41
C ARG A 48 14.77 16.92 -8.14
N THR A 49 15.65 16.17 -7.48
CA THR A 49 16.62 15.32 -8.19
C THR A 49 15.95 14.21 -8.99
N TYR A 50 14.89 13.58 -8.47
CA TYR A 50 14.01 12.65 -9.22
C TYR A 50 12.58 12.70 -8.66
N SER A 51 11.68 13.41 -9.34
CA SER A 51 10.29 13.56 -8.88
C SER A 51 9.40 12.46 -9.44
N THR A 52 8.72 11.72 -8.56
CA THR A 52 7.64 10.82 -8.95
C THR A 52 6.52 11.63 -9.63
N PRO A 53 6.02 11.20 -10.81
CA PRO A 53 4.91 11.86 -11.50
C PRO A 53 3.67 11.88 -10.62
N SER A 54 2.98 13.02 -10.59
CA SER A 54 1.78 13.18 -9.76
C SER A 54 0.55 12.57 -10.40
N PHE A 55 0.52 12.51 -11.75
CA PHE A 55 -0.65 12.21 -12.58
C PHE A 55 -1.84 13.16 -12.38
N ARG A 56 -1.59 14.34 -11.81
CA ARG A 56 -2.57 15.43 -11.66
C ARG A 56 -2.45 16.48 -12.76
N CYS A 57 -1.49 16.32 -13.66
CA CYS A 57 -1.35 17.13 -14.87
C CYS A 57 -1.37 16.22 -16.10
N GLN A 58 -1.75 16.81 -17.24
CA GLN A 58 -1.83 16.13 -18.53
C GLN A 58 -0.46 15.58 -18.98
N ASP A 59 0.62 16.33 -18.78
CA ASP A 59 1.98 15.94 -19.18
C ASP A 59 2.43 14.59 -18.61
N ASP A 60 2.06 14.29 -17.36
CA ASP A 60 2.41 13.03 -16.70
C ASP A 60 1.76 11.84 -17.41
N TRP A 61 0.49 11.97 -17.80
CA TRP A 61 -0.25 10.95 -18.54
C TRP A 61 0.30 10.78 -19.96
N GLU A 62 0.58 11.87 -20.66
CA GLU A 62 1.12 11.82 -22.04
C GLU A 62 2.50 11.16 -22.08
N LYS A 63 3.36 11.45 -21.11
CA LYS A 63 4.66 10.77 -20.97
C LYS A 63 4.49 9.27 -20.76
N GLU A 64 3.55 8.84 -19.94
CA GLU A 64 3.29 7.43 -19.66
C GLU A 64 2.66 6.70 -20.88
N LEU A 65 1.75 7.34 -21.60
CA LEU A 65 1.19 6.80 -22.86
C LEU A 65 2.27 6.66 -23.93
N LYS A 66 3.16 7.65 -24.03
CA LYS A 66 4.31 7.62 -24.94
C LYS A 66 5.32 6.53 -24.56
N ARG A 67 5.62 6.36 -23.27
CA ARG A 67 6.53 5.32 -22.75
C ARG A 67 6.03 3.92 -23.10
N THR A 68 4.74 3.69 -22.91
CA THR A 68 4.08 2.38 -23.17
C THR A 68 3.72 2.16 -24.65
N LYS A 69 3.92 3.16 -25.52
CA LYS A 69 3.55 3.14 -26.95
C LYS A 69 2.09 2.69 -27.16
N CYS A 70 1.17 3.26 -26.37
CA CYS A 70 -0.22 2.82 -26.40
C CYS A 70 -0.85 3.03 -27.79
N PHE A 71 -1.76 2.12 -28.18
CA PHE A 71 -2.51 2.20 -29.43
C PHE A 71 -4.01 2.26 -29.13
N GLY A 72 -4.76 3.16 -29.77
CA GLY A 72 -6.22 3.22 -29.64
C GLY A 72 -6.74 3.73 -28.29
N TRP A 73 -5.89 4.29 -27.43
CA TRP A 73 -6.26 4.91 -26.16
C TRP A 73 -5.83 6.37 -26.14
N THR A 74 -6.66 7.24 -25.55
CA THR A 74 -6.41 8.69 -25.50
C THR A 74 -6.77 9.25 -24.13
N LEU A 75 -6.05 10.29 -23.73
CA LEU A 75 -6.37 11.07 -22.55
C LEU A 75 -7.68 11.82 -22.74
N ASN A 76 -8.61 11.66 -21.80
CA ASN A 76 -9.84 12.42 -21.71
C ASN A 76 -9.76 13.35 -20.50
N SER A 77 -10.06 14.63 -20.74
CA SER A 77 -10.07 15.70 -19.75
C SER A 77 -11.48 16.24 -19.48
N SER A 78 -12.53 15.51 -19.88
CA SER A 78 -13.92 15.94 -19.74
C SER A 78 -14.39 16.01 -18.28
N ASN A 79 -13.67 15.36 -17.35
CA ASN A 79 -13.89 15.46 -15.90
C ASN A 79 -13.09 16.59 -15.22
N ASN A 80 -12.78 17.67 -15.97
CA ASN A 80 -12.10 18.83 -15.40
C ASN A 80 -12.87 19.40 -14.19
N LYS A 81 -12.17 19.72 -13.10
CA LYS A 81 -12.76 20.18 -11.83
C LYS A 81 -13.84 19.24 -11.26
N PHE A 82 -13.80 17.95 -11.59
CA PHE A 82 -14.73 16.92 -11.10
C PHE A 82 -16.20 17.21 -11.41
N GLN A 83 -16.48 17.91 -12.52
CA GLN A 83 -17.85 18.27 -12.92
C GLN A 83 -18.64 17.09 -13.50
N LEU A 84 -17.95 16.09 -14.05
CA LEU A 84 -18.57 14.93 -14.69
C LEU A 84 -18.77 13.79 -13.68
N SER A 85 -17.79 13.55 -12.81
CA SER A 85 -17.81 12.53 -11.78
C SER A 85 -16.93 12.95 -10.59
N THR A 86 -17.47 12.74 -9.40
CA THR A 86 -16.77 12.90 -8.12
C THR A 86 -15.88 11.71 -7.79
N ASN A 87 -16.14 10.56 -8.43
CA ASN A 87 -15.47 9.29 -8.16
C ASN A 87 -14.26 9.03 -9.05
N LEU A 88 -14.09 9.79 -10.13
CA LEU A 88 -12.99 9.66 -11.08
C LEU A 88 -11.98 10.80 -10.95
N PRO A 89 -10.70 10.58 -11.32
CA PRO A 89 -9.74 11.66 -11.43
C PRO A 89 -10.14 12.67 -12.52
N GLN A 90 -9.45 13.82 -12.50
CA GLN A 90 -9.62 14.88 -13.48
C GLN A 90 -9.30 14.43 -14.91
N PHE A 91 -8.33 13.53 -15.03
CA PHE A 91 -7.86 12.95 -16.28
C PHE A 91 -7.99 11.43 -16.21
N ILE A 92 -8.63 10.85 -17.23
CA ILE A 92 -8.75 9.41 -17.40
C ILE A 92 -8.30 9.05 -18.81
N VAL A 93 -7.73 7.87 -19.00
CA VAL A 93 -7.39 7.37 -20.33
C VAL A 93 -8.44 6.34 -20.76
N ILE A 94 -9.11 6.61 -21.87
CA ILE A 94 -10.22 5.81 -22.41
C ILE A 94 -9.96 5.48 -23.88
N GLY A 95 -10.72 4.54 -24.44
CA GLY A 95 -10.56 4.17 -25.85
C GLY A 95 -10.85 5.36 -26.77
N SER A 96 -10.03 5.56 -27.80
CA SER A 96 -10.05 6.74 -28.66
C SER A 96 -11.32 6.89 -29.50
N ALA A 97 -12.12 5.82 -29.59
CA ALA A 97 -13.40 5.82 -30.28
C ALA A 97 -14.58 6.31 -29.41
N VAL A 98 -14.36 6.55 -28.11
CA VAL A 98 -15.41 7.11 -27.23
C VAL A 98 -15.64 8.58 -27.59
N ILE A 99 -16.88 8.95 -27.87
CA ILE A 99 -17.32 10.35 -27.99
C ILE A 99 -17.95 10.85 -26.69
N ASP A 100 -17.87 12.16 -26.40
CA ASP A 100 -18.30 12.74 -25.12
C ASP A 100 -19.75 12.43 -24.74
N ASN A 101 -20.68 12.41 -25.71
CA ASN A 101 -22.08 12.09 -25.43
C ASN A 101 -22.25 10.62 -24.99
N GLN A 102 -21.52 9.70 -25.62
CA GLN A 102 -21.51 8.29 -25.22
C GLN A 102 -20.86 8.10 -23.85
N LEU A 103 -19.80 8.85 -23.55
CA LEU A 103 -19.12 8.80 -22.25
C LEU A 103 -20.10 9.08 -21.11
N ARG A 104 -20.86 10.18 -21.18
CA ARG A 104 -21.83 10.58 -20.13
C ARG A 104 -22.89 9.51 -19.90
N ILE A 105 -23.44 8.93 -20.97
CA ILE A 105 -24.47 7.89 -20.88
C ILE A 105 -23.87 6.60 -20.31
N ALA A 106 -22.70 6.19 -20.78
CA ALA A 106 -22.04 4.97 -20.35
C ALA A 106 -21.70 5.03 -18.85
N MET A 107 -21.15 6.14 -18.36
CA MET A 107 -20.76 6.31 -16.95
C MET A 107 -21.88 5.99 -15.97
N GLN A 108 -23.12 6.40 -16.26
CA GLN A 108 -24.28 6.15 -15.38
C GLN A 108 -24.63 4.66 -15.25
N HIS A 109 -24.16 3.81 -16.17
CA HIS A 109 -24.43 2.37 -16.15
C HIS A 109 -23.37 1.59 -15.38
N PHE A 110 -22.24 2.20 -15.01
CA PHE A 110 -21.18 1.57 -14.22
C PHE A 110 -21.22 2.06 -12.77
N ARG A 111 -21.00 1.15 -11.81
CA ARG A 111 -20.90 1.52 -10.40
C ARG A 111 -19.78 2.52 -10.18
N ASN A 112 -20.04 3.56 -9.39
CA ASN A 112 -19.11 4.67 -9.15
C ASN A 112 -18.57 5.30 -10.46
N GLU A 113 -19.34 5.20 -11.55
CA GLU A 113 -19.04 5.77 -12.86
C GLU A 113 -17.76 5.21 -13.53
N ARG A 114 -17.28 4.04 -13.08
CA ARG A 114 -16.01 3.44 -13.50
C ARG A 114 -16.13 2.53 -14.71
N LEU A 115 -16.26 3.15 -15.88
CA LEU A 115 -16.16 2.47 -17.17
C LEU A 115 -14.74 1.89 -17.41
N PRO A 116 -14.54 1.04 -18.45
CA PRO A 116 -13.22 0.56 -18.84
C PRO A 116 -12.21 1.69 -19.03
N THR A 117 -11.27 1.79 -18.09
CA THR A 117 -10.23 2.81 -18.05
C THR A 117 -8.87 2.15 -18.18
N TRP A 118 -8.01 2.72 -19.01
CA TRP A 118 -6.67 2.21 -19.27
C TRP A 118 -5.78 2.24 -18.02
N CYS A 119 -4.97 1.19 -17.87
CA CYS A 119 -3.96 1.08 -16.83
C CYS A 119 -2.56 1.00 -17.46
N TRP A 120 -2.39 0.17 -18.49
CA TRP A 120 -1.09 -0.07 -19.13
C TRP A 120 -1.24 -0.67 -20.53
N SER A 121 -0.22 -0.57 -21.37
CA SER A 121 -0.17 -1.21 -22.69
C SER A 121 1.18 -1.83 -22.99
N THR A 122 1.15 -2.94 -23.74
CA THR A 122 2.33 -3.49 -24.40
C THR A 122 2.63 -2.71 -25.68
N VAL A 123 3.88 -2.75 -26.11
CA VAL A 123 4.32 -2.19 -27.40
C VAL A 123 3.67 -2.86 -28.62
N ASN A 124 3.09 -4.05 -28.45
CA ASN A 124 2.41 -4.81 -29.50
C ASN A 124 0.90 -4.47 -29.62
N GLY A 125 0.39 -3.64 -28.71
CA GLY A 125 -0.98 -3.12 -28.75
C GLY A 125 -1.97 -3.77 -27.79
N ALA A 126 -1.62 -4.87 -27.10
CA ALA A 126 -2.43 -5.36 -25.98
C ALA A 126 -2.47 -4.33 -24.85
N ALA A 127 -3.66 -4.14 -24.27
CA ALA A 127 -3.90 -3.17 -23.20
C ALA A 127 -4.51 -3.84 -21.97
N LEU A 128 -4.06 -3.38 -20.81
CA LEU A 128 -4.68 -3.63 -19.53
C LEU A 128 -5.61 -2.47 -19.20
N SER A 129 -6.86 -2.78 -18.90
CA SER A 129 -7.84 -1.81 -18.43
C SER A 129 -8.62 -2.39 -17.25
N ARG A 130 -9.29 -1.53 -16.49
CA ARG A 130 -10.17 -1.94 -15.40
C ARG A 130 -11.51 -1.23 -15.47
N LYS A 131 -12.55 -1.88 -14.97
CA LYS A 131 -13.91 -1.35 -14.86
C LYS A 131 -14.59 -1.83 -13.60
N SER A 132 -15.65 -1.13 -13.20
CA SER A 132 -16.58 -1.64 -12.19
C SER A 132 -17.62 -2.59 -12.79
N ASP A 133 -18.45 -3.18 -11.93
CA ASP A 133 -19.67 -3.85 -12.36
C ASP A 133 -20.70 -2.84 -12.88
N VAL A 134 -21.59 -3.32 -13.75
CA VAL A 134 -22.77 -2.57 -14.15
C VAL A 134 -23.73 -2.38 -12.99
N VAL A 135 -24.45 -1.26 -12.99
CA VAL A 135 -25.48 -0.95 -11.98
C VAL A 135 -26.68 -1.88 -12.13
N ASP A 136 -27.14 -2.09 -13.37
CA ASP A 136 -28.25 -2.97 -13.74
C ASP A 136 -27.73 -4.12 -14.64
N PRO A 137 -27.57 -5.34 -14.08
CA PRO A 137 -27.12 -6.50 -14.85
C PRO A 137 -28.08 -6.96 -15.97
N SER A 138 -29.33 -6.49 -15.98
CA SER A 138 -30.28 -6.82 -17.04
C SER A 138 -30.05 -6.01 -18.33
N ASN A 139 -29.39 -4.85 -18.22
CA ASN A 139 -29.09 -3.97 -19.34
C ASN A 139 -27.58 -3.82 -19.57
N LEU A 140 -27.04 -4.69 -20.43
CA LEU A 140 -25.61 -4.71 -20.77
C LEU A 140 -25.26 -3.89 -22.02
N THR A 141 -26.19 -3.07 -22.53
CA THR A 141 -26.02 -2.36 -23.81
C THR A 141 -24.80 -1.43 -23.77
N GLN A 142 -24.68 -0.62 -22.73
CA GLN A 142 -23.56 0.32 -22.59
C GLN A 142 -22.24 -0.41 -22.27
N GLU A 143 -22.30 -1.49 -21.50
CA GLU A 143 -21.11 -2.31 -21.22
C GLU A 143 -20.55 -2.93 -22.50
N ASN A 144 -21.40 -3.57 -23.29
CA ASN A 144 -21.01 -4.17 -24.57
C ASN A 144 -20.45 -3.12 -25.54
N ALA A 145 -21.05 -1.92 -25.58
CA ALA A 145 -20.53 -0.81 -26.39
C ALA A 145 -19.13 -0.39 -25.95
N MET A 146 -18.88 -0.25 -24.64
CA MET A 146 -17.55 0.11 -24.12
C MET A 146 -16.53 -1.01 -24.34
N LEU A 147 -16.91 -2.28 -24.15
CA LEU A 147 -16.04 -3.43 -24.42
C LEU A 147 -15.71 -3.56 -25.92
N GLU A 148 -16.63 -3.20 -26.81
CA GLU A 148 -16.37 -3.12 -28.25
C GLU A 148 -15.36 -2.01 -28.57
N ILE A 149 -15.37 -0.89 -27.83
CA ILE A 149 -14.34 0.13 -27.95
C ILE A 149 -12.98 -0.38 -27.46
N VAL A 150 -12.93 -1.11 -26.35
CA VAL A 150 -11.70 -1.77 -25.89
C VAL A 150 -11.16 -2.71 -26.97
N ARG A 151 -12.03 -3.49 -27.63
CA ARG A 151 -11.67 -4.37 -28.75
C ARG A 151 -11.09 -3.57 -29.92
N LYS A 152 -11.72 -2.45 -30.30
CA LYS A 152 -11.23 -1.54 -31.35
C LYS A 152 -9.92 -0.86 -31.01
N SER A 153 -9.59 -0.77 -29.73
CA SER A 153 -8.33 -0.21 -29.22
C SER A 153 -7.17 -1.22 -29.29
N HIS A 154 -7.36 -2.38 -29.94
CA HIS A 154 -6.31 -3.36 -30.21
C HIS A 154 -6.00 -3.39 -31.72
N PRO A 155 -4.72 -3.41 -32.15
CA PRO A 155 -4.36 -3.38 -33.59
C PRO A 155 -5.00 -4.50 -34.42
N CYS A 156 -5.08 -5.71 -33.85
CA CYS A 156 -5.71 -6.87 -34.49
C CYS A 156 -7.23 -6.98 -34.22
N LEU A 157 -7.83 -5.98 -33.57
CA LEU A 157 -9.24 -5.99 -33.15
C LEU A 157 -9.64 -7.25 -32.35
N ALA A 158 -8.68 -7.79 -31.58
CA ALA A 158 -8.85 -9.02 -30.81
C ALA A 158 -9.79 -8.78 -29.62
N ARG A 159 -10.67 -9.75 -29.35
CA ARG A 159 -11.60 -9.67 -28.21
C ARG A 159 -10.80 -9.62 -26.90
N PRO A 160 -11.08 -8.67 -25.99
CA PRO A 160 -10.41 -8.63 -24.70
C PRO A 160 -10.81 -9.83 -23.83
N PHE A 161 -9.86 -10.32 -23.05
CA PHE A 161 -10.12 -11.26 -21.97
C PHE A 161 -10.66 -10.49 -20.76
N ILE A 162 -11.82 -10.91 -20.23
CA ILE A 162 -12.46 -10.25 -19.08
C ILE A 162 -12.21 -11.12 -17.86
N MET A 163 -11.52 -10.57 -16.85
CA MET A 163 -11.26 -11.25 -15.59
C MET A 163 -12.13 -10.63 -14.49
N ASP A 164 -13.14 -11.37 -14.04
CA ASP A 164 -14.04 -10.97 -12.96
C ASP A 164 -13.42 -11.32 -11.60
N LEU A 165 -12.75 -10.33 -11.00
CA LEU A 165 -12.05 -10.47 -9.72
C LEU A 165 -13.02 -10.69 -8.56
N THR A 166 -14.26 -10.20 -8.64
CA THR A 166 -15.28 -10.40 -7.59
C THR A 166 -15.59 -11.88 -7.38
N LYS A 167 -15.45 -12.70 -8.43
CA LYS A 167 -15.69 -14.14 -8.37
C LYS A 167 -14.47 -14.96 -7.95
N ILE A 168 -13.26 -14.42 -8.13
CA ILE A 168 -12.00 -15.18 -8.00
C ILE A 168 -11.25 -14.81 -6.71
N LEU A 169 -11.38 -13.56 -6.26
CA LEU A 169 -10.59 -12.99 -5.17
C LEU A 169 -11.46 -12.67 -3.94
N PRO A 170 -10.86 -12.58 -2.73
CA PRO A 170 -11.59 -12.28 -1.50
C PRO A 170 -12.18 -10.87 -1.50
N SER A 171 -13.34 -10.69 -0.87
CA SER A 171 -13.87 -9.33 -0.66
C SER A 171 -12.98 -8.53 0.30
N PRO A 172 -13.04 -7.18 0.29
CA PRO A 172 -12.32 -6.38 1.27
C PRO A 172 -12.63 -6.76 2.73
N LYS A 173 -13.86 -7.24 3.00
CA LYS A 173 -14.26 -7.75 4.31
C LYS A 173 -13.51 -9.03 4.67
N ASP A 174 -13.37 -9.96 3.72
CA ASP A 174 -12.65 -11.21 3.93
C ASP A 174 -11.16 -10.96 4.19
N VAL A 175 -10.55 -10.04 3.43
CA VAL A 175 -9.15 -9.61 3.64
C VAL A 175 -8.96 -9.01 5.04
N SER A 176 -9.91 -8.20 5.50
CA SER A 176 -9.89 -7.60 6.84
C SER A 176 -9.93 -8.67 7.95
N GLN A 177 -10.86 -9.64 7.85
CA GLN A 177 -10.96 -10.75 8.80
C GLN A 177 -9.74 -11.67 8.77
N SER A 178 -9.20 -11.92 7.58
CA SER A 178 -7.97 -12.71 7.40
C SER A 178 -6.78 -12.05 8.10
N PHE A 179 -6.61 -10.75 7.92
CA PHE A 179 -5.54 -9.99 8.56
C PHE A 179 -5.67 -9.95 10.09
N ILE A 180 -6.89 -9.82 10.63
CA ILE A 180 -7.10 -9.84 12.09
C ILE A 180 -6.58 -11.17 12.68
N LYS A 181 -6.92 -12.30 12.05
CA LYS A 181 -6.44 -13.62 12.48
C LYS A 181 -4.92 -13.76 12.38
N LEU A 182 -4.33 -13.28 11.27
CA LEU A 182 -2.87 -13.28 11.12
C LEU A 182 -2.20 -12.41 12.19
N ARG A 183 -2.75 -11.24 12.49
CA ARG A 183 -2.25 -10.33 13.52
C ARG A 183 -2.26 -10.97 14.90
N GLU A 184 -3.35 -11.62 15.27
CA GLU A 184 -3.48 -12.34 16.54
C GLU A 184 -2.47 -13.48 16.67
N LEU A 185 -2.14 -14.14 15.54
CA LEU A 185 -1.10 -15.18 15.51
C LEU A 185 0.31 -14.58 15.64
N CYS A 186 0.56 -13.40 15.08
CA CYS A 186 1.91 -12.80 15.06
C CYS A 186 2.23 -11.90 16.26
N ALA A 187 1.23 -11.51 17.04
CA ALA A 187 1.38 -10.61 18.19
C ALA A 187 0.71 -11.21 19.44
N PRO A 188 1.25 -12.32 20.00
CA PRO A 188 0.74 -12.89 21.25
C PRO A 188 0.87 -11.88 22.40
N GLU A 189 -0.17 -11.77 23.22
CA GLU A 189 -0.21 -10.83 24.34
C GLU A 189 0.36 -11.43 25.64
N SER A 190 0.54 -12.75 25.67
CA SER A 190 1.12 -13.46 26.81
C SER A 190 1.98 -14.65 26.40
N THR A 191 2.94 -15.02 27.25
CA THR A 191 3.77 -16.21 27.07
C THR A 191 2.94 -17.50 26.95
N ARG A 192 1.85 -17.61 27.72
CA ARG A 192 0.95 -18.77 27.64
C ARG A 192 0.27 -18.85 26.28
N GLN A 193 -0.25 -17.72 25.78
CA GLN A 193 -0.88 -17.66 24.47
C GLN A 193 0.12 -18.01 23.36
N PHE A 194 1.36 -17.49 23.44
CA PHE A 194 2.41 -17.81 22.48
C PHE A 194 2.64 -19.33 22.37
N TRP A 195 2.88 -20.03 23.49
CA TRP A 195 3.15 -21.48 23.46
C TRP A 195 1.97 -22.30 22.92
N VAL A 196 0.73 -21.88 23.21
CA VAL A 196 -0.46 -22.55 22.65
C VAL A 196 -0.56 -22.33 21.13
N GLN A 197 -0.29 -21.11 20.66
CA GLN A 197 -0.30 -20.77 19.25
C GLN A 197 0.83 -21.47 18.48
N ASP A 198 2.02 -21.55 19.07
CA ASP A 198 3.20 -22.18 18.47
C ASP A 198 2.96 -23.68 18.15
N ASN A 199 2.36 -24.43 19.08
CA ASN A 199 2.00 -25.84 18.88
C ASN A 199 1.01 -26.08 17.72
N HIS A 200 0.25 -25.06 17.33
CA HIS A 200 -0.76 -25.13 16.25
C HIS A 200 -0.50 -24.13 15.14
N PHE A 201 0.74 -23.63 15.02
CA PHE A 201 1.07 -22.46 14.23
C PHE A 201 0.62 -22.57 12.78
N TYR A 202 1.00 -23.65 12.09
CA TYR A 202 0.67 -23.84 10.67
C TYR A 202 -0.85 -23.98 10.44
N SER A 203 -1.56 -24.65 11.33
CA SER A 203 -3.02 -24.77 11.24
C SER A 203 -3.73 -23.45 11.48
N LEU A 204 -3.22 -22.60 12.39
CA LEU A 204 -3.76 -21.26 12.62
C LEU A 204 -3.46 -20.31 11.46
N LEU A 205 -2.25 -20.42 10.88
CA LEU A 205 -1.85 -19.68 9.69
C LEU A 205 -2.74 -20.04 8.49
N GLU A 206 -3.00 -21.33 8.25
CA GLU A 206 -3.91 -21.78 7.22
C GLU A 206 -5.34 -21.25 7.44
N LYS A 207 -5.85 -21.33 8.67
CA LYS A 207 -7.17 -20.79 9.06
C LYS A 207 -7.27 -19.27 8.91
N SER A 208 -6.16 -18.55 8.92
CA SER A 208 -6.14 -17.11 8.64
C SER A 208 -6.47 -16.81 7.17
N LYS A 209 -6.21 -17.74 6.25
CA LYS A 209 -6.31 -17.58 4.78
C LYS A 209 -5.41 -16.50 4.16
N TRP A 210 -4.53 -15.85 4.93
CA TRP A 210 -3.75 -14.73 4.42
C TRP A 210 -2.86 -15.12 3.24
N LEU A 211 -2.05 -16.17 3.40
CA LEU A 211 -1.21 -16.69 2.33
C LEU A 211 -2.01 -17.24 1.15
N GLN A 212 -3.23 -17.75 1.40
CA GLN A 212 -4.13 -18.16 0.33
C GLN A 212 -4.55 -16.94 -0.51
N TYR A 213 -4.86 -15.80 0.11
CA TYR A 213 -5.22 -14.58 -0.59
C TYR A 213 -4.05 -13.94 -1.32
N VAL A 214 -2.84 -13.97 -0.75
CA VAL A 214 -1.59 -13.59 -1.44
C VAL A 214 -1.40 -14.47 -2.68
N SER A 215 -1.51 -15.80 -2.53
CA SER A 215 -1.44 -16.78 -3.62
C SER A 215 -2.44 -16.48 -4.74
N SER A 216 -3.72 -16.26 -4.41
CA SER A 216 -4.76 -15.94 -5.38
C SER A 216 -4.48 -14.62 -6.13
N CYS A 217 -4.04 -13.58 -5.42
CA CYS A 217 -3.69 -12.30 -6.05
C CYS A 217 -2.51 -12.44 -7.01
N LEU A 218 -1.45 -13.16 -6.62
CA LEU A 218 -0.31 -13.47 -7.48
C LEU A 218 -0.73 -14.30 -8.70
N GLY A 219 -1.60 -15.30 -8.51
CA GLY A 219 -2.17 -16.12 -9.59
C GLY A 219 -2.92 -15.31 -10.64
N SER A 220 -3.88 -14.49 -10.20
CA SER A 220 -4.65 -13.62 -11.11
C SER A 220 -3.78 -12.57 -11.82
N ALA A 221 -2.79 -12.01 -11.11
CA ALA A 221 -1.84 -11.08 -11.70
C ALA A 221 -0.92 -11.74 -12.73
N PHE A 222 -0.44 -12.96 -12.44
CA PHE A 222 0.39 -13.72 -13.37
C PHE A 222 -0.40 -14.11 -14.63
N GLU A 223 -1.65 -14.58 -14.49
CA GLU A 223 -2.50 -14.85 -15.64
C GLU A 223 -2.72 -13.59 -16.48
N THR A 224 -3.02 -12.46 -15.83
CA THR A 224 -3.16 -11.15 -16.50
C THR A 224 -1.91 -10.78 -17.29
N ALA A 225 -0.73 -10.85 -16.65
CA ALA A 225 0.55 -10.55 -17.29
C ALA A 225 0.87 -11.52 -18.42
N TYR A 226 0.56 -12.81 -18.27
CA TYR A 226 0.74 -13.83 -19.30
C TYR A 226 -0.11 -13.56 -20.54
N LYS A 227 -1.39 -13.18 -20.37
CA LYS A 227 -2.28 -12.80 -21.49
C LYS A 227 -1.78 -11.55 -22.21
N LEU A 228 -1.36 -10.53 -21.46
CA LEU A 228 -0.80 -9.30 -22.03
C LEU A 228 0.47 -9.60 -22.83
N ASN A 229 1.39 -10.41 -22.27
CA ASN A 229 2.61 -10.83 -22.96
C ASN A 229 2.31 -11.64 -24.24
N GLY A 230 1.22 -12.43 -24.23
CA GLY A 230 0.67 -13.10 -25.41
C GLY A 230 -0.13 -12.21 -26.37
N ASN A 231 -0.01 -10.88 -26.24
CA ASN A 231 -0.72 -9.86 -27.02
C ASN A 231 -2.25 -9.98 -26.97
N THR A 232 -2.81 -10.30 -25.80
CA THR A 232 -4.25 -10.29 -25.54
C THR A 232 -4.57 -9.17 -24.55
N SER A 233 -5.44 -8.23 -24.94
CA SER A 233 -5.94 -7.19 -24.02
C SER A 233 -6.74 -7.81 -22.88
N VAL A 234 -6.58 -7.27 -21.67
CA VAL A 234 -7.26 -7.73 -20.46
C VAL A 234 -8.09 -6.59 -19.87
N VAL A 235 -9.33 -6.91 -19.50
CA VAL A 235 -10.23 -6.03 -18.75
C VAL A 235 -10.44 -6.67 -17.37
N LEU A 236 -9.90 -6.02 -16.33
CA LEU A 236 -10.16 -6.38 -14.95
C LEU A 236 -11.53 -5.83 -14.54
N GLN A 237 -12.37 -6.68 -13.96
CA GLN A 237 -13.67 -6.31 -13.46
C GLN A 237 -13.75 -6.59 -11.96
N GLU A 238 -14.24 -5.63 -11.21
CA GLU A 238 -14.51 -5.75 -9.78
C GLU A 238 -15.78 -4.95 -9.46
N ARG A 239 -16.54 -5.32 -8.43
CA ARG A 239 -17.75 -4.59 -7.99
C ARG A 239 -17.65 -3.07 -8.06
N ASP A 240 -16.63 -2.49 -7.42
CA ASP A 240 -16.43 -1.04 -7.38
C ASP A 240 -15.24 -0.55 -8.23
N GLY A 241 -14.40 -1.46 -8.74
CA GLY A 241 -13.24 -1.13 -9.57
C GLY A 241 -12.14 -0.31 -8.88
N ARG A 242 -11.99 -0.42 -7.55
CA ARG A 242 -11.17 0.47 -6.71
C ARG A 242 -10.26 -0.26 -5.72
N ASP A 243 -10.43 -1.55 -5.52
CA ASP A 243 -9.76 -2.30 -4.46
C ASP A 243 -8.85 -3.36 -5.13
N LEU A 244 -9.35 -4.57 -5.39
CA LEU A 244 -8.58 -5.67 -5.97
C LEU A 244 -8.13 -5.39 -7.41
N CYS A 245 -8.87 -4.56 -8.16
CA CYS A 245 -8.39 -4.11 -9.47
C CYS A 245 -7.02 -3.43 -9.36
N CYS A 246 -6.78 -2.62 -8.31
CA CYS A 246 -5.48 -1.96 -8.08
C CYS A 246 -4.39 -2.99 -7.77
N VAL A 247 -4.70 -4.01 -6.97
CA VAL A 247 -3.78 -5.09 -6.60
C VAL A 247 -3.33 -5.85 -7.85
N VAL A 248 -4.28 -6.37 -8.62
CA VAL A 248 -3.99 -7.20 -9.80
C VAL A 248 -3.37 -6.37 -10.92
N SER A 249 -3.84 -5.13 -11.17
CA SER A 249 -3.27 -4.28 -12.22
C SER A 249 -1.82 -3.91 -11.93
N SER A 250 -1.50 -3.62 -10.68
CA SER A 250 -0.14 -3.24 -10.25
C SER A 250 0.81 -4.43 -10.28
N LEU A 251 0.38 -5.58 -9.77
CA LEU A 251 1.21 -6.80 -9.78
C LEU A 251 1.48 -7.27 -11.21
N ALA A 252 0.49 -7.25 -12.11
CA ALA A 252 0.69 -7.61 -13.51
C ALA A 252 1.71 -6.67 -14.19
N GLN A 253 1.63 -5.37 -13.91
CA GLN A 253 2.58 -4.36 -14.39
C GLN A 253 4.00 -4.62 -13.86
N LEU A 254 4.18 -4.95 -12.57
CA LEU A 254 5.48 -5.33 -12.00
C LEU A 254 6.07 -6.60 -12.63
N MET A 255 5.21 -7.57 -13.00
CA MET A 255 5.64 -8.82 -13.62
C MET A 255 6.10 -8.64 -15.07
N ILE A 256 5.59 -7.65 -15.81
CA ILE A 256 5.87 -7.49 -17.25
C ILE A 256 6.81 -6.31 -17.59
N ASP A 257 6.73 -5.20 -16.86
CA ASP A 257 7.40 -3.94 -17.20
C ASP A 257 8.51 -3.65 -16.19
N SER A 258 9.75 -3.64 -16.66
CA SER A 258 10.93 -3.48 -15.81
C SER A 258 11.04 -2.08 -15.20
N TYR A 259 10.40 -1.07 -15.80
CA TYR A 259 10.35 0.29 -15.27
C TYR A 259 9.80 0.30 -13.84
N PHE A 260 8.70 -0.41 -13.59
CA PHE A 260 8.04 -0.44 -12.29
C PHE A 260 8.81 -1.18 -11.20
N ARG A 261 9.89 -1.89 -11.56
CA ARG A 261 10.77 -2.58 -10.60
C ARG A 261 11.85 -1.66 -10.02
N SER A 262 11.97 -0.44 -10.51
CA SER A 262 12.75 0.64 -9.87
C SER A 262 11.98 1.27 -8.70
N ILE A 263 12.66 1.99 -7.81
CA ILE A 263 12.01 2.73 -6.71
C ILE A 263 11.04 3.75 -7.29
N VAL A 264 11.50 4.62 -8.19
CA VAL A 264 10.65 5.65 -8.83
C VAL A 264 9.52 4.99 -9.64
N GLY A 265 9.78 3.86 -10.28
CA GLY A 265 8.78 3.06 -10.97
C GLY A 265 7.67 2.59 -10.04
N LEU A 266 8.01 1.95 -8.90
CA LEU A 266 7.01 1.50 -7.93
C LEU A 266 6.22 2.68 -7.35
N GLN A 267 6.86 3.82 -7.09
CA GLN A 267 6.20 5.05 -6.65
C GLN A 267 5.20 5.55 -7.71
N THR A 268 5.64 5.62 -8.97
CA THR A 268 4.81 5.99 -10.13
C THR A 268 3.60 5.06 -10.25
N LEU A 269 3.82 3.75 -10.09
CA LEU A 269 2.77 2.74 -10.18
C LEU A 269 1.72 2.94 -9.09
N ILE A 270 2.13 3.11 -7.83
CA ILE A 270 1.21 3.34 -6.70
C ILE A 270 0.47 4.66 -6.89
N GLN A 271 1.19 5.72 -7.27
CA GLN A 271 0.60 7.04 -7.50
C GLN A 271 -0.46 7.00 -8.60
N LYS A 272 -0.20 6.29 -9.70
CA LYS A 272 -1.14 6.13 -10.83
C LYS A 272 -2.30 5.21 -10.49
N GLU A 273 -2.01 3.96 -10.11
CA GLU A 273 -3.02 2.90 -10.02
C GLU A 273 -3.88 2.98 -8.76
N TRP A 274 -3.34 3.55 -7.68
CA TRP A 274 -4.01 3.59 -6.39
C TRP A 274 -4.45 5.00 -6.03
N VAL A 275 -3.52 5.95 -5.99
CA VAL A 275 -3.80 7.29 -5.45
C VAL A 275 -4.71 8.09 -6.38
N VAL A 276 -4.26 8.37 -7.60
CA VAL A 276 -5.03 9.21 -8.55
C VAL A 276 -6.29 8.50 -9.01
N MET A 277 -6.20 7.19 -9.23
CA MET A 277 -7.36 6.40 -9.64
C MET A 277 -8.34 6.08 -8.51
N GLY A 278 -8.13 6.62 -7.29
CA GLY A 278 -9.15 6.69 -6.24
C GLY A 278 -9.38 5.39 -5.48
N HIS A 279 -8.32 4.67 -5.11
CA HIS A 279 -8.41 3.69 -4.04
C HIS A 279 -8.82 4.39 -2.74
N GLN A 280 -9.70 3.75 -1.98
CA GLN A 280 -10.32 4.35 -0.79
C GLN A 280 -9.38 4.29 0.43
N PHE A 281 -8.20 4.94 0.36
CA PHE A 281 -7.18 4.86 1.41
C PHE A 281 -7.69 5.34 2.78
N CYS A 282 -8.40 6.47 2.84
CA CYS A 282 -8.93 7.03 4.09
C CYS A 282 -9.86 6.04 4.80
N THR A 283 -10.80 5.48 4.04
CA THR A 283 -11.75 4.48 4.53
C THR A 283 -11.07 3.16 4.88
N ARG A 284 -10.20 2.64 4.00
CA ARG A 284 -9.60 1.30 4.13
C ARG A 284 -8.54 1.24 5.23
N LEU A 285 -7.74 2.30 5.39
CA LEU A 285 -6.76 2.43 6.47
C LEU A 285 -7.38 2.91 7.79
N GLY A 286 -8.61 3.42 7.74
CA GLY A 286 -9.34 3.90 8.92
C GLY A 286 -8.74 5.16 9.51
N HIS A 287 -8.28 6.09 8.67
CA HIS A 287 -7.75 7.38 9.12
C HIS A 287 -8.77 8.19 9.91
N ILE A 288 -10.05 8.06 9.55
CA ILE A 288 -11.17 8.68 10.25
C ILE A 288 -11.96 7.62 10.98
N ASN A 289 -12.27 7.90 12.25
CA ASN A 289 -13.03 7.00 13.08
C ASN A 289 -14.52 7.06 12.69
N ASN A 290 -14.92 6.10 11.86
CA ASN A 290 -16.32 5.87 11.47
C ASN A 290 -16.66 4.39 11.68
N THR A 291 -17.70 4.10 12.46
CA THR A 291 -18.13 2.74 12.80
C THR A 291 -18.63 1.96 11.59
N ASP A 292 -19.15 2.66 10.59
CA ASP A 292 -19.72 2.04 9.39
C ASP A 292 -18.66 1.84 8.28
N SER A 293 -17.44 2.34 8.50
CA SER A 293 -16.35 2.24 7.52
C SER A 293 -15.77 0.82 7.46
N LEU A 294 -15.70 0.26 6.25
CA LEU A 294 -15.05 -1.02 6.02
C LEU A 294 -13.53 -0.84 5.91
N LYS A 295 -12.84 -1.08 7.02
CA LYS A 295 -11.37 -1.13 7.10
C LYS A 295 -10.85 -2.43 6.48
N SER A 296 -9.83 -2.35 5.64
CA SER A 296 -9.21 -3.51 5.02
C SER A 296 -7.78 -3.23 4.55
N PRO A 297 -6.79 -4.07 4.88
CA PRO A 297 -5.38 -3.83 4.60
C PRO A 297 -5.00 -4.25 3.17
N LEU A 298 -5.70 -3.72 2.16
CA LEU A 298 -5.50 -4.07 0.75
C LEU A 298 -4.14 -3.60 0.21
N LEU A 299 -3.66 -2.43 0.64
CA LEU A 299 -2.29 -1.99 0.34
C LEU A 299 -1.26 -2.98 0.90
N LEU A 300 -1.45 -3.44 2.15
CA LEU A 300 -0.55 -4.43 2.75
C LEU A 300 -0.61 -5.78 2.04
N LEU A 301 -1.78 -6.22 1.59
CA LEU A 301 -1.93 -7.44 0.77
C LEU A 301 -1.12 -7.31 -0.53
N PHE A 302 -1.21 -6.16 -1.20
CA PHE A 302 -0.38 -5.86 -2.36
C PHE A 302 1.11 -5.88 -2.02
N LEU A 303 1.53 -5.19 -0.95
CA LEU A 303 2.94 -5.13 -0.54
C LEU A 303 3.50 -6.51 -0.16
N ASP A 304 2.70 -7.39 0.46
CA ASP A 304 3.10 -8.78 0.71
C ASP A 304 3.31 -9.52 -0.62
N CYS A 305 2.39 -9.39 -1.58
CA CYS A 305 2.58 -9.96 -2.92
C CYS A 305 3.87 -9.45 -3.58
N VAL A 306 4.17 -8.15 -3.48
CA VAL A 306 5.44 -7.56 -3.99
C VAL A 306 6.64 -8.15 -3.24
N TRP A 307 6.55 -8.33 -1.92
CA TRP A 307 7.59 -8.97 -1.13
C TRP A 307 7.83 -10.42 -1.57
N GLN A 308 6.79 -11.20 -1.88
CA GLN A 308 6.95 -12.54 -2.45
C GLN A 308 7.73 -12.50 -3.78
N LEU A 309 7.49 -11.48 -4.63
CA LEU A 309 8.27 -11.28 -5.86
C LEU A 309 9.74 -10.93 -5.56
N LEU A 310 10.02 -10.15 -4.51
CA LEU A 310 11.40 -9.90 -4.07
C LEU A 310 12.11 -11.20 -3.69
N GLN A 311 11.42 -12.10 -2.98
CA GLN A 311 11.99 -13.39 -2.57
C GLN A 311 12.28 -14.30 -3.78
N GLN A 312 11.38 -14.35 -4.75
CA GLN A 312 11.55 -15.20 -5.95
C GLN A 312 12.54 -14.61 -6.96
N PHE A 313 12.70 -13.28 -7.00
CA PHE A 313 13.55 -12.58 -7.97
C PHE A 313 14.49 -11.55 -7.33
N PRO A 314 15.50 -11.97 -6.53
CA PRO A 314 16.31 -11.07 -5.70
C PRO A 314 17.10 -9.99 -6.46
N THR A 315 17.33 -10.15 -7.76
CA THR A 315 18.12 -9.20 -8.58
C THR A 315 17.27 -8.31 -9.49
N LYS A 316 15.94 -8.52 -9.53
CA LYS A 316 15.06 -7.88 -10.52
C LYS A 316 14.45 -6.56 -10.05
N PHE A 317 14.54 -6.23 -8.76
CA PHE A 317 13.94 -5.06 -8.15
C PHE A 317 15.00 -4.18 -7.48
N GLU A 318 14.90 -2.87 -7.68
CA GLU A 318 15.80 -1.87 -7.08
C GLU A 318 15.53 -1.67 -5.59
N PHE A 319 14.28 -1.87 -5.15
CA PHE A 319 13.90 -1.66 -3.76
C PHE A 319 14.02 -2.93 -2.91
N THR A 320 14.26 -2.74 -1.62
CA THR A 320 14.37 -3.82 -0.62
C THR A 320 13.06 -4.04 0.14
N GLU A 321 13.00 -5.10 0.96
CA GLU A 321 11.89 -5.30 1.89
C GLU A 321 11.76 -4.17 2.92
N THR A 322 12.87 -3.52 3.30
CA THR A 322 12.87 -2.33 4.16
C THR A 322 12.05 -1.21 3.53
N TYR A 323 12.22 -0.93 2.24
CA TYR A 323 11.39 0.05 1.53
C TYR A 323 9.89 -0.28 1.62
N LEU A 324 9.51 -1.54 1.41
CA LEU A 324 8.12 -1.97 1.47
C LEU A 324 7.53 -1.86 2.88
N THR A 325 8.29 -2.23 3.92
CA THR A 325 7.84 -2.08 5.32
C THR A 325 7.71 -0.61 5.73
N THR A 326 8.64 0.24 5.31
CA THR A 326 8.57 1.69 5.56
C THR A 326 7.37 2.31 4.85
N LEU A 327 7.09 1.91 3.61
CA LEU A 327 5.91 2.35 2.88
C LEU A 327 4.61 1.99 3.59
N TRP A 328 4.52 0.78 4.14
CA TRP A 328 3.38 0.36 4.96
C TRP A 328 3.25 1.22 6.23
N ASP A 329 4.35 1.47 6.95
CA ASP A 329 4.30 2.31 8.15
C ASP A 329 3.86 3.73 7.85
N THR A 330 4.45 4.35 6.82
CA THR A 330 4.12 5.71 6.40
C THR A 330 2.68 5.81 5.92
N SER A 331 2.07 4.72 5.43
CA SER A 331 0.64 4.72 5.10
C SER A 331 -0.28 5.01 6.28
N HIS A 332 0.17 4.78 7.51
CA HIS A 332 -0.59 5.12 8.71
C HIS A 332 -0.26 6.50 9.29
N ILE A 333 0.74 7.20 8.75
CA ILE A 333 1.12 8.54 9.21
C ILE A 333 0.21 9.57 8.54
N SER A 334 -0.61 10.22 9.34
CA SER A 334 -1.55 11.26 8.88
C SER A 334 -0.91 12.63 8.61
N ILE A 335 0.34 12.65 8.13
CA ILE A 335 1.08 13.88 7.75
C ILE A 335 1.19 14.00 6.23
N PHE A 336 1.43 12.89 5.54
CA PHE A 336 1.70 12.88 4.11
C PHE A 336 0.44 12.63 3.32
N ASP A 337 0.20 13.42 2.27
CA ASP A 337 -1.09 13.45 1.59
C ASP A 337 -1.38 12.18 0.78
N THR A 338 -0.34 11.48 0.32
CA THR A 338 -0.44 10.38 -0.66
C THR A 338 -1.54 9.38 -0.34
N PHE A 339 -1.73 9.02 0.94
CA PHE A 339 -2.71 8.02 1.39
C PHE A 339 -3.84 8.57 2.28
N LEU A 340 -4.07 9.89 2.32
CA LEU A 340 -5.08 10.47 3.23
C LEU A 340 -6.52 10.47 2.70
N PHE A 341 -6.70 10.34 1.38
CA PHE A 341 -7.98 10.58 0.72
C PHE A 341 -8.49 9.35 -0.02
N ASP A 342 -9.81 9.28 -0.20
CA ASP A 342 -10.47 8.22 -0.98
C ASP A 342 -10.60 8.57 -2.48
N CYS A 343 -10.54 9.85 -2.83
CA CYS A 343 -10.57 10.33 -4.21
C CYS A 343 -9.83 11.66 -4.39
N GLU A 344 -9.55 12.01 -5.64
CA GLU A 344 -8.85 13.26 -5.99
C GLU A 344 -9.73 14.50 -5.81
N GLN A 345 -11.05 14.38 -5.83
CA GLN A 345 -11.95 15.52 -5.58
C GLN A 345 -11.83 15.99 -4.13
N ASP A 346 -11.90 15.09 -3.15
CA ASP A 346 -11.78 15.45 -1.74
C ASP A 346 -10.42 16.09 -1.44
N ARG A 347 -9.36 15.58 -2.07
CA ARG A 347 -8.02 16.18 -2.01
C ARG A 347 -8.00 17.60 -2.57
N HIS A 348 -8.65 17.81 -3.72
CA HIS A 348 -8.76 19.12 -4.34
C HIS A 348 -9.53 20.11 -3.44
N HIS A 349 -10.65 19.68 -2.84
CA HIS A 349 -11.41 20.48 -1.90
C HIS A 349 -10.60 20.84 -0.64
N ALA A 350 -9.88 19.88 -0.06
CA ALA A 350 -9.04 20.12 1.11
C ALA A 350 -7.90 21.11 0.84
N THR A 351 -7.32 21.08 -0.37
CA THR A 351 -6.24 21.99 -0.77
C THR A 351 -6.76 23.41 -1.01
N ASN A 352 -8.01 23.55 -1.48
CA ASN A 352 -8.64 24.82 -1.83
C ASN A 352 -9.62 25.33 -0.76
N ASP A 353 -9.57 24.81 0.46
CA ASP A 353 -10.37 25.32 1.58
C ASP A 353 -9.94 26.76 1.91
N GLY A 354 -10.90 27.69 1.89
CA GLY A 354 -10.64 29.11 2.15
C GLY A 354 -10.29 29.44 3.60
N THR A 355 -10.52 28.51 4.54
CA THR A 355 -10.28 28.73 5.97
C THR A 355 -8.96 28.13 6.44
N ASN A 356 -8.67 26.89 6.07
CA ASN A 356 -7.47 26.17 6.45
C ASN A 356 -7.02 25.20 5.34
N PRO A 357 -6.37 25.71 4.28
CA PRO A 357 -5.98 24.89 3.14
C PRO A 357 -4.91 23.86 3.54
N LEU A 358 -5.11 22.62 3.11
CA LEU A 358 -4.14 21.55 3.34
C LEU A 358 -2.90 21.76 2.46
N ILE A 359 -1.72 21.73 3.08
CA ILE A 359 -0.45 21.69 2.36
C ILE A 359 -0.13 20.24 2.00
N LEU A 360 -0.16 19.92 0.70
CA LEU A 360 0.16 18.58 0.21
C LEU A 360 1.66 18.27 0.41
N ARG A 361 1.94 17.09 0.97
CA ARG A 361 3.27 16.58 1.25
C ARG A 361 3.35 15.12 0.82
N SER A 362 4.07 14.90 -0.27
CA SER A 362 4.18 13.56 -0.81
C SER A 362 5.08 12.67 0.05
N ILE A 363 4.67 11.43 0.30
CA ILE A 363 5.55 10.43 0.94
C ILE A 363 6.81 10.15 0.11
N TRP A 364 6.75 10.40 -1.21
CA TRP A 364 7.84 10.13 -2.14
C TRP A 364 9.07 11.01 -1.86
N ASN A 365 8.89 12.11 -1.13
CA ASN A 365 9.96 12.94 -0.58
C ASN A 365 10.54 12.29 0.69
N TRP A 366 11.14 11.11 0.57
CA TRP A 366 11.66 10.36 1.72
C TRP A 366 12.72 11.11 2.54
N GLU A 367 13.40 12.09 1.93
CA GLU A 367 14.33 13.01 2.61
C GLU A 367 13.66 13.90 3.68
N GLU A 368 12.32 14.07 3.64
CA GLU A 368 11.58 14.75 4.73
C GLU A 368 11.50 13.88 6.00
N GLN A 369 11.64 12.56 5.86
CA GLN A 369 11.49 11.59 6.95
C GLN A 369 12.82 10.99 7.42
N PHE A 370 13.77 10.82 6.50
CA PHE A 370 14.96 10.03 6.74
C PHE A 370 16.23 10.74 6.28
N LEU A 371 17.34 10.41 6.92
CA LEU A 371 18.67 10.87 6.52
C LEU A 371 19.18 10.04 5.34
N ASP A 372 20.10 10.59 4.54
CA ASP A 372 20.67 9.90 3.37
C ASP A 372 21.22 8.50 3.69
N ARG A 373 21.85 8.34 4.87
CA ARG A 373 22.39 7.04 5.33
C ARG A 373 21.31 5.97 5.52
N ASP A 374 20.09 6.37 5.86
CA ASP A 374 18.97 5.46 6.09
C ASP A 374 18.29 5.14 4.75
N LEU A 375 18.23 6.11 3.83
CA LEU A 375 17.72 5.93 2.47
C LEU A 375 18.52 4.90 1.66
N ILE A 376 19.82 4.75 1.93
CA ILE A 376 20.65 3.70 1.31
C ILE A 376 20.04 2.30 1.52
N GLN A 377 19.36 2.06 2.65
CA GLN A 377 18.76 0.76 2.97
C GLN A 377 17.56 0.42 2.06
N PHE A 378 17.01 1.41 1.35
CA PHE A 378 15.96 1.16 0.36
C PHE A 378 16.49 0.52 -0.90
N HIS A 379 17.77 0.71 -1.22
CA HIS A 379 18.36 0.23 -2.47
C HIS A 379 18.91 -1.19 -2.31
N ASN A 380 18.55 -2.04 -3.27
CA ASN A 380 19.04 -3.39 -3.40
C ASN A 380 20.40 -3.37 -4.13
N PRO A 381 21.51 -3.77 -3.48
CA PRO A 381 22.84 -3.77 -4.10
C PRO A 381 22.97 -4.79 -5.23
N LEU A 382 22.07 -5.77 -5.32
CA LEU A 382 22.06 -6.79 -6.37
C LEU A 382 21.31 -6.34 -7.63
N TYR A 383 20.61 -5.20 -7.57
CA TYR A 383 19.89 -4.68 -8.72
C TYR A 383 20.86 -4.07 -9.73
N ASN A 384 20.72 -4.47 -11.00
CA ASN A 384 21.46 -3.89 -12.10
C ASN A 384 20.50 -3.40 -13.19
N ALA A 385 20.32 -2.08 -13.25
CA ALA A 385 19.46 -1.42 -14.24
C ALA A 385 19.86 -1.74 -15.69
N SER A 386 21.16 -1.93 -15.98
CA SER A 386 21.63 -2.23 -17.34
C SER A 386 21.19 -3.62 -17.84
N ASN A 387 20.89 -4.54 -16.91
CA ASN A 387 20.38 -5.87 -17.21
C ASN A 387 18.85 -5.97 -17.11
N ALA A 388 18.17 -4.88 -16.74
CA ALA A 388 16.73 -4.83 -16.68
C ALA A 388 16.16 -4.87 -18.12
N LYS A 389 15.60 -6.02 -18.48
CA LYS A 389 14.84 -6.21 -19.72
C LYS A 389 13.37 -6.40 -19.38
N ASP A 390 12.51 -5.96 -20.29
CA ASP A 390 11.08 -6.25 -20.26
C ASP A 390 10.89 -7.73 -20.62
N GLU A 391 11.00 -8.55 -19.58
CA GLU A 391 10.75 -9.98 -19.60
C GLU A 391 9.69 -10.29 -18.54
N LEU A 392 8.71 -11.10 -18.93
CA LEU A 392 7.69 -11.62 -18.02
C LEU A 392 8.34 -12.46 -16.92
N LEU A 393 8.14 -12.06 -15.66
CA LEU A 393 8.53 -12.87 -14.52
C LEU A 393 7.66 -14.13 -14.43
N LYS A 394 8.28 -15.31 -14.41
CA LYS A 394 7.60 -16.61 -14.25
C LYS A 394 7.38 -16.89 -12.77
N VAL A 395 6.30 -16.33 -12.22
CA VAL A 395 6.01 -16.35 -10.78
C VAL A 395 5.44 -17.70 -10.35
N SER A 396 5.97 -18.27 -9.28
CA SER A 396 5.37 -19.41 -8.59
C SER A 396 4.33 -18.91 -7.60
N THR A 397 3.10 -19.40 -7.71
CA THR A 397 1.96 -18.88 -6.93
C THR A 397 1.41 -19.89 -5.94
N GLU A 398 1.93 -21.11 -5.90
CA GLU A 398 1.51 -22.15 -4.97
C GLU A 398 1.84 -21.77 -3.53
N ILE A 399 1.00 -22.17 -2.57
CA ILE A 399 1.20 -21.86 -1.14
C ILE A 399 2.56 -22.34 -0.64
N SER A 400 3.06 -23.49 -1.14
CA SER A 400 4.38 -24.04 -0.80
C SER A 400 5.56 -23.17 -1.22
N CYS A 401 5.34 -22.25 -2.17
CA CYS A 401 6.34 -21.33 -2.70
C CYS A 401 6.30 -19.96 -2.00
N LEU A 402 5.33 -19.75 -1.09
CA LEU A 402 5.16 -18.48 -0.38
C LEU A 402 5.73 -18.57 1.03
N ASN A 403 6.23 -17.42 1.50
CA ASN A 403 6.81 -17.30 2.83
C ASN A 403 6.01 -16.29 3.68
N ILE A 404 6.18 -16.36 5.00
CA ILE A 404 5.66 -15.32 5.89
C ILE A 404 6.62 -14.14 5.85
N TRP A 405 6.10 -12.94 5.60
CA TRP A 405 6.90 -11.71 5.60
C TRP A 405 7.33 -11.32 7.02
N THR A 406 8.40 -11.96 7.49
CA THR A 406 8.86 -11.86 8.87
C THR A 406 9.21 -10.43 9.28
N GLN A 407 9.86 -9.64 8.41
CA GLN A 407 10.20 -8.24 8.67
C GLN A 407 8.96 -7.36 8.86
N CYS A 408 7.82 -7.68 8.24
CA CYS A 408 6.59 -6.92 8.44
C CYS A 408 5.80 -7.39 9.68
N TYR A 409 5.64 -8.70 9.81
CA TYR A 409 4.70 -9.30 10.77
C TYR A 409 5.33 -9.62 12.14
N TYR A 410 6.63 -9.94 12.19
CA TYR A 410 7.34 -10.32 13.41
C TYR A 410 8.36 -9.30 13.91
N ARG A 411 8.56 -8.17 13.24
CA ARG A 411 9.54 -7.14 13.66
C ARG A 411 9.40 -6.61 15.08
N PHE A 412 8.23 -6.80 15.72
CA PHE A 412 8.02 -6.38 17.11
C PHE A 412 8.25 -7.50 18.12
N LEU A 413 8.49 -8.73 17.66
CA LEU A 413 8.91 -9.82 18.52
C LEU A 413 10.42 -9.69 18.78
N PRO A 414 10.86 -9.76 20.05
CA PRO A 414 12.29 -9.78 20.36
C PRO A 414 12.96 -10.93 19.62
N THR A 415 14.02 -10.63 18.89
CA THR A 415 14.80 -11.70 18.26
C THR A 415 15.58 -12.44 19.33
N LEU A 416 15.59 -13.77 19.26
CA LEU A 416 16.42 -14.57 20.15
C LEU A 416 17.90 -14.23 19.88
N GLU A 417 18.59 -13.70 20.88
CA GLU A 417 20.04 -13.51 20.82
C GLU A 417 20.72 -14.87 20.99
N ILE A 418 21.35 -15.34 19.92
CA ILE A 418 22.16 -16.54 19.95
C ILE A 418 23.62 -16.09 19.97
N SER A 419 24.36 -16.44 21.01
CA SER A 419 25.78 -16.10 21.10
C SER A 419 26.54 -16.62 19.87
N ASN A 420 27.24 -15.74 19.17
CA ASN A 420 27.99 -16.02 17.93
C ASN A 420 27.16 -16.54 16.74
N GLY A 421 25.83 -16.37 16.73
CA GLY A 421 25.01 -16.72 15.56
C GLY A 421 23.61 -16.10 15.51
N GLY A 422 22.82 -16.55 14.54
CA GLY A 422 21.43 -16.14 14.38
C GLY A 422 21.24 -14.86 13.56
N LYS A 423 19.97 -14.58 13.24
CA LYS A 423 19.55 -13.53 12.30
C LYS A 423 20.06 -12.12 12.63
N PRO A 424 20.16 -11.66 13.90
CA PRO A 424 20.67 -10.31 14.18
C PRO A 424 22.12 -10.12 13.74
N LEU A 425 22.97 -11.14 13.90
CA LEU A 425 24.37 -11.08 13.43
C LEU A 425 24.45 -11.07 11.90
N GLU A 426 23.61 -11.85 11.23
CA GLU A 426 23.50 -11.87 9.76
C GLU A 426 23.07 -10.50 9.22
N ASP A 427 22.02 -9.89 9.78
CA ASP A 427 21.52 -8.56 9.35
C ASP A 427 22.58 -7.47 9.58
N ILE A 428 23.27 -7.48 10.73
CA ILE A 428 24.39 -6.55 10.98
C ILE A 428 25.51 -6.72 9.95
N ALA A 429 25.90 -7.96 9.65
CA ALA A 429 26.93 -8.22 8.65
C ALA A 429 26.51 -7.68 7.29
N ILE A 430 25.27 -7.93 6.86
CA ILE A 430 24.71 -7.43 5.59
C ILE A 430 24.71 -5.90 5.57
N ARG A 431 24.23 -5.23 6.63
CA ARG A 431 24.22 -3.75 6.71
C ARG A 431 25.62 -3.17 6.70
N THR A 432 26.58 -3.85 7.32
CA THR A 432 27.99 -3.44 7.30
C THR A 432 28.53 -3.51 5.87
N ILE A 433 28.27 -4.62 5.17
CA ILE A 433 28.64 -4.78 3.75
C ILE A 433 28.00 -3.70 2.87
N ILE A 434 26.70 -3.42 3.05
CA ILE A 434 26.00 -2.37 2.28
C ILE A 434 26.65 -1.00 2.54
N ASN A 435 26.87 -0.63 3.79
CA ASN A 435 27.50 0.64 4.15
C ASN A 435 28.95 0.75 3.66
N GLU A 436 29.70 -0.36 3.65
CA GLU A 436 31.06 -0.43 3.14
C GLU A 436 31.12 -0.34 1.60
N SER A 437 30.18 -0.98 0.91
CA SER A 437 30.09 -0.96 -0.57
C SER A 437 29.87 0.46 -1.12
N VAL A 438 29.21 1.33 -0.35
CA VAL A 438 29.02 2.74 -0.69
C VAL A 438 30.27 3.59 -0.37
N LYS A 439 31.10 3.16 0.60
CA LYS A 439 32.30 3.91 1.04
C LYS A 439 33.57 3.54 0.29
N HIS A 440 33.68 2.33 -0.28
CA HIS A 440 34.93 1.82 -0.86
C HIS A 440 34.77 1.24 -2.26
N SER A 441 35.25 1.99 -3.25
CA SER A 441 35.65 1.47 -4.56
C SER A 441 37.08 0.90 -4.57
N LYS A 442 37.82 0.91 -3.44
CA LYS A 442 39.15 0.28 -3.31
C LYS A 442 39.45 -0.24 -1.89
N SER A 443 39.92 -1.49 -1.84
CA SER A 443 40.48 -2.29 -0.74
C SER A 443 39.50 -3.06 0.17
N SER A 444 39.73 -4.38 0.23
CA SER A 444 39.02 -5.35 1.06
C SER A 444 39.64 -5.39 2.46
N GLN A 445 38.86 -5.09 3.51
CA GLN A 445 39.22 -5.37 4.90
C GLN A 445 38.22 -6.34 5.52
N LYS A 446 38.69 -7.10 6.53
CA LYS A 446 37.87 -8.07 7.27
C LYS A 446 36.89 -7.34 8.20
N VAL A 447 35.60 -7.58 8.00
CA VAL A 447 34.53 -7.14 8.89
C VAL A 447 34.65 -7.90 10.22
N CYS A 448 34.79 -7.19 11.33
CA CYS A 448 34.84 -7.77 12.67
C CYS A 448 33.49 -7.55 13.37
N THR A 449 32.81 -8.64 13.77
CA THR A 449 31.49 -8.58 14.41
C THR A 449 31.60 -8.12 15.87
N PRO A 450 30.74 -7.19 16.34
CA PRO A 450 30.71 -6.81 17.75
C PRO A 450 30.26 -7.98 18.65
N PRO A 451 30.81 -8.12 19.86
CA PRO A 451 30.58 -9.27 20.74
C PRO A 451 29.18 -9.31 21.37
N ASN A 452 28.48 -8.17 21.42
CA ASN A 452 27.10 -8.06 21.89
C ASN A 452 26.32 -7.17 20.93
N ILE A 453 25.15 -7.62 20.51
CA ILE A 453 24.21 -6.84 19.71
C ILE A 453 23.17 -6.28 20.67
N GLY A 454 23.11 -4.96 20.82
CA GLY A 454 21.92 -4.34 21.42
C GLY A 454 20.73 -4.55 20.50
N SER A 455 19.55 -4.87 21.05
CA SER A 455 18.39 -5.20 20.21
C SER A 455 18.14 -4.14 19.14
N PHE A 456 17.77 -4.65 17.97
CA PHE A 456 17.75 -3.92 16.71
C PHE A 456 16.66 -2.86 16.57
N PHE A 457 15.82 -2.68 17.60
CA PHE A 457 14.64 -1.85 17.55
C PHE A 457 14.66 -0.73 18.60
N PRO A 458 14.06 0.44 18.29
CA PRO A 458 14.23 1.71 19.00
C PRO A 458 13.65 1.77 20.43
N PHE A 459 13.34 0.63 21.04
CA PHE A 459 12.77 0.54 22.39
C PHE A 459 13.61 -0.26 23.39
N THR A 460 14.77 -0.81 23.00
CA THR A 460 15.66 -1.39 24.01
C THR A 460 16.50 -0.31 24.69
N HIS A 461 16.39 -0.29 26.02
CA HIS A 461 17.19 0.56 26.90
C HIS A 461 18.69 0.44 26.58
N TRP A 462 19.22 1.46 25.90
CA TRP A 462 20.66 1.59 25.63
C TRP A 462 21.34 2.12 26.90
N ARG A 463 21.89 1.22 27.73
CA ARG A 463 22.87 1.60 28.75
C ARG A 463 24.28 1.48 28.15
N SER A 464 24.63 2.35 27.20
CA SER A 464 26.04 2.56 26.85
C SER A 464 26.29 4.01 26.38
N SER A 465 27.42 4.56 26.79
CA SER A 465 27.81 5.97 26.73
C SER A 465 28.31 6.45 25.36
N THR A 466 28.03 5.73 24.28
CA THR A 466 28.39 6.09 22.90
C THR A 466 27.12 6.18 22.07
N SER A 467 26.44 7.33 22.18
CA SER A 467 25.12 7.59 21.62
C SER A 467 25.15 8.00 20.14
N VAL A 468 24.32 7.36 19.31
CA VAL A 468 23.81 7.89 18.02
C VAL A 468 22.36 8.38 18.27
N PRO A 469 21.92 9.52 17.72
CA PRO A 469 20.68 10.16 18.14
C PRO A 469 19.39 9.40 17.78
N PRO A 470 18.32 9.55 18.58
CA PRO A 470 17.07 8.79 18.51
C PRO A 470 16.07 9.41 17.52
N SER A 471 16.39 9.48 16.24
CA SER A 471 15.54 10.16 15.25
C SER A 471 14.71 9.24 14.33
N THR A 472 14.64 7.93 14.58
CA THR A 472 13.77 7.04 13.79
C THR A 472 12.40 6.97 14.46
N LEU A 473 11.48 7.80 13.96
CA LEU A 473 10.08 7.89 14.38
C LEU A 473 9.45 6.51 14.59
N THR A 474 9.01 6.30 15.83
CA THR A 474 8.23 5.15 16.24
C THR A 474 6.80 5.31 15.75
N ILE A 475 6.44 4.65 14.65
CA ILE A 475 5.06 4.64 14.15
C ILE A 475 4.33 3.45 14.80
N SER A 476 3.62 3.73 15.89
CA SER A 476 2.52 2.88 16.35
C SER A 476 1.22 3.49 15.89
N SER A 477 0.47 2.78 15.04
CA SER A 477 -0.98 2.95 15.03
C SER A 477 -1.53 2.35 16.33
N LEU A 478 -2.20 3.18 17.13
CA LEU A 478 -2.93 2.76 18.32
C LEU A 478 -4.29 2.20 17.86
N SER A 479 -4.48 0.89 17.93
CA SER A 479 -5.82 0.30 17.93
C SER A 479 -6.20 -0.02 19.36
N LEU A 480 -7.13 0.72 19.96
CA LEU A 480 -7.76 0.33 21.22
C LEU A 480 -8.89 -0.64 20.88
N ASN A 481 -8.82 -1.88 21.38
CA ASN A 481 -9.94 -2.81 21.37
C ASN A 481 -10.99 -2.28 22.37
N THR A 482 -12.15 -1.85 21.88
CA THR A 482 -13.29 -1.44 22.73
C THR A 482 -14.39 -2.50 22.79
N SER A 483 -14.10 -3.76 22.44
CA SER A 483 -15.12 -4.81 22.38
C SER A 483 -15.65 -5.30 23.74
N ASP A 484 -15.05 -4.91 24.86
CA ASP A 484 -15.43 -5.42 26.19
C ASP A 484 -15.93 -4.35 27.19
N PHE A 485 -16.33 -3.17 26.74
CA PHE A 485 -16.97 -2.17 27.62
C PHE A 485 -18.34 -1.74 27.10
N GLN A 486 -19.35 -2.58 27.34
CA GLN A 486 -20.70 -2.07 27.61
C GLN A 486 -20.66 -1.45 29.01
N MET A 487 -20.39 -0.14 29.12
CA MET A 487 -20.82 0.59 30.32
C MET A 487 -22.34 0.69 30.24
N GLU A 488 -23.03 -0.10 31.06
CA GLU A 488 -24.38 0.22 31.48
C GLU A 488 -24.37 1.67 32.01
N THR A 489 -25.10 2.54 31.32
CA THR A 489 -25.50 3.84 31.82
C THR A 489 -26.49 3.63 32.96
N SER A 490 -26.00 3.30 34.15
CA SER A 490 -26.72 3.53 35.40
C SER A 490 -26.12 4.76 36.07
N LEU A 491 -26.96 5.79 36.22
CA LEU A 491 -26.71 6.94 37.07
C LEU A 491 -26.48 6.41 38.49
N VAL A 492 -25.23 6.45 38.96
CA VAL A 492 -24.95 6.24 40.37
C VAL A 492 -25.27 7.55 41.08
N GLU A 493 -26.38 7.56 41.81
CA GLU A 493 -26.70 8.59 42.80
C GLU A 493 -25.53 8.72 43.79
N ILE A 494 -25.00 9.93 43.89
CA ILE A 494 -24.05 10.33 44.91
C ILE A 494 -24.87 10.52 46.19
N THR A 495 -24.64 9.68 47.19
CA THR A 495 -25.06 9.99 48.56
C THR A 495 -24.04 10.96 49.16
N GLU A 496 -24.54 12.15 49.49
CA GLU A 496 -23.82 13.23 50.13
C GLU A 496 -23.31 12.81 51.51
N HIS A 497 -22.02 13.02 51.74
CA HIS A 497 -21.57 13.47 53.06
C HIS A 497 -21.04 14.90 52.91
N LEU A 498 -21.98 15.81 53.17
CA LEU A 498 -21.96 17.25 53.43
C LEU A 498 -21.69 18.20 52.26
#